data_AF-A0A645FD15-F1
#
_entry.id   AF-A0A645FD15-F1
#
_cell.length_a   1.000
_cell.length_b   1.000
_cell.length_c   1.000
_cell.angle_alpha   90.00
_cell.angle_beta   90.00
_cell.angle_gamma   90.00
#
_symmetry.space_group_name_H-M   'P 1'
#
loop_
_entity.id
_entity.type
_entity.pdbx_description
1 polymer ?
#
loop_
_entity_poly.entity_id
_entity_poly.type
_entity_poly.pdbx_seq_one_letter_code
_entity_poly.pdbx_strand_id
1 'polypeptide(L)' 'MLITIPEATPEFLKLFDPEMSVAKREITGATGFKAVRSQLDFWRKRLSSEPQAR' A
#
# COMPACT_ATOMS: atom_id res chain seq x y z
N MET A 1 37.66 -11.67 14.92
CA MET A 1 36.32 -11.45 14.33
C MET A 1 36.43 -10.30 13.35
N LEU A 2 36.26 -10.56 12.05
CA LEU A 2 36.11 -9.50 11.05
C LEU A 2 34.65 -9.04 11.14
N ILE A 3 34.42 -7.87 11.74
CA ILE A 3 33.12 -7.19 11.67
C ILE A 3 33.16 -6.39 10.37
N THR A 4 32.77 -7.02 9.26
CA THR A 4 32.54 -6.32 8.01
C THR A 4 31.21 -5.59 8.10
N ILE A 5 31.24 -4.27 7.95
CA ILE A 5 30.02 -3.50 7.71
C ILE A 5 29.43 -4.05 6.40
N PRO A 6 28.19 -4.56 6.39
CA PRO A 6 27.60 -5.08 5.17
C PRO A 6 27.50 -3.96 4.15
N GLU A 7 28.09 -4.17 2.97
CA GLU A 7 27.93 -3.24 1.87
C GLU A 7 26.47 -3.24 1.42
N ALA A 8 25.93 -2.04 1.14
CA ALA A 8 24.56 -1.91 0.67
C ALA A 8 24.44 -2.61 -0.69
N THR A 9 23.71 -3.71 -0.72
CA THR A 9 23.29 -4.35 -1.96
C THR A 9 22.18 -3.53 -2.65
N PRO A 10 22.04 -3.62 -3.99
CA PRO A 10 21.00 -2.90 -4.73
C PRO A 10 19.56 -3.16 -4.24
N GLU A 11 19.31 -4.31 -3.60
CA GLU A 11 18.01 -4.66 -3.01
C GLU A 11 17.60 -3.72 -1.88
N PHE A 12 18.56 -3.13 -1.15
CA PHE A 12 18.24 -2.17 -0.09
C PHE A 12 17.62 -0.88 -0.65
N LEU A 13 17.94 -0.50 -1.89
CA LEU A 13 17.30 0.64 -2.55
C LEU A 13 15.80 0.41 -2.77
N LYS A 14 15.36 -0.85 -2.86
CA LYS A 14 13.95 -1.23 -2.99
C LYS A 14 13.27 -1.47 -1.64
N LEU A 15 14.06 -1.72 -0.59
CA LEU A 15 13.54 -1.98 0.75
C LEU A 15 13.08 -0.67 1.43
N PHE A 16 13.82 0.41 1.20
CA PHE A 16 13.51 1.76 1.70
C PHE A 16 12.75 2.63 0.70
N ASP A 17 12.14 2.00 -0.31
CA ASP A 17 11.27 2.69 -1.26
C ASP A 17 9.83 2.69 -0.70
N PRO A 18 9.23 3.86 -0.43
CA PRO A 18 7.88 3.95 0.12
C PRO A 18 6.82 3.35 -0.80
N GLU A 19 6.99 3.47 -2.13
CA GLU A 19 6.08 2.90 -3.11
C GLU A 19 6.13 1.37 -3.04
N MET A 20 7.34 0.80 -3.01
CA MET A 20 7.54 -0.65 -2.87
C MET A 20 7.05 -1.19 -1.52
N SER A 21 7.15 -0.39 -0.47
CA SER A 21 6.60 -0.72 0.85
C SER A 21 5.08 -0.83 0.78
N VAL A 22 4.41 0.16 0.18
CA VAL A 22 2.95 0.17 0.03
C VAL A 22 2.47 -0.95 -0.88
N ALA A 23 3.15 -1.20 -1.99
CA ALA A 23 2.81 -2.24 -2.97
C ALA A 23 2.72 -3.66 -2.38
N LYS A 24 3.43 -3.94 -1.28
CA LYS A 24 3.41 -5.24 -0.60
C LYS A 24 2.15 -5.48 0.25
N ARG A 25 1.32 -4.46 0.48
CA ARG A 25 0.19 -4.49 1.43
C ARG A 25 -1.15 -4.74 0.72
N GLU A 26 -1.19 -5.68 -0.22
CA GLU A 26 -2.39 -6.05 -0.98
C GLU A 26 -3.30 -7.03 -0.21
N ILE A 27 -3.70 -6.63 0.99
CA ILE A 27 -4.66 -7.35 1.84
C ILE A 27 -5.86 -6.44 2.13
N THR A 28 -7.01 -7.05 2.42
CA THR A 28 -8.25 -6.32 2.71
C THR A 28 -8.06 -5.32 3.85
N GLY A 29 -8.41 -4.06 3.62
CA GLY A 29 -8.31 -2.98 4.60
C GLY A 29 -6.91 -2.35 4.75
N ALA A 30 -5.90 -2.84 4.03
CA ALA A 30 -4.57 -2.25 4.03
C ALA A 30 -4.37 -1.23 2.90
N THR A 31 -3.13 -0.75 2.76
CA THR A 31 -2.77 0.38 1.88
C THR A 31 -2.31 -0.01 0.48
N GLY A 32 -2.31 -1.30 0.14
CA GLY A 32 -1.98 -1.75 -1.22
C GLY A 32 -2.87 -1.08 -2.28
N PHE A 33 -2.33 -0.88 -3.48
CA PHE A 33 -3.03 -0.13 -4.52
C PHE A 33 -4.36 -0.77 -4.93
N LYS A 34 -4.42 -2.10 -5.03
CA LYS A 34 -5.68 -2.81 -5.34
C LYS A 34 -6.62 -2.76 -4.14
N ALA A 35 -6.10 -2.93 -2.92
CA ALA A 35 -6.89 -2.79 -1.69
C ALA A 35 -7.58 -1.41 -1.61
N VAL A 36 -6.83 -0.32 -1.78
CA VAL A 36 -7.37 1.05 -1.78
C VAL A 36 -8.37 1.25 -2.92
N ARG A 37 -8.07 0.78 -4.13
CA ARG A 37 -9.01 0.87 -5.27
C ARG A 37 -10.34 0.20 -4.97
N SER A 38 -10.31 -1.01 -4.42
CA SER A 38 -11.53 -1.73 -4.06
C SER A 38 -12.38 -0.99 -3.01
N GLN A 39 -11.73 -0.34 -2.04
CA GLN A 39 -12.40 0.48 -1.04
C GLN A 39 -13.04 1.72 -1.67
N LEU A 40 -12.33 2.40 -2.57
CA LEU A 40 -12.89 3.54 -3.31
C LEU A 40 -14.11 3.14 -4.13
N ASP A 41 -14.04 2.02 -4.84
CA ASP A 41 -15.15 1.53 -5.65
C ASP A 41 -16.37 1.13 -4.79
N PHE A 42 -16.13 0.52 -3.62
CA PHE A 42 -17.17 0.23 -2.64
C PHE A 42 -17.87 1.51 -2.16
N TRP A 43 -17.12 2.51 -1.71
CA TRP A 43 -17.70 3.75 -1.18
C TRP A 43 -18.40 4.58 -2.24
N ARG A 44 -17.86 4.64 -3.46
CA ARG A 44 -18.53 5.29 -4.60
C ARG A 44 -19.91 4.69 -4.85
N LYS A 45 -20.00 3.36 -4.91
CA LYS A 45 -21.28 2.67 -5.08
C LYS A 45 -22.23 3.00 -3.94
N ARG A 46 -21.77 2.86 -2.70
CA ARG A 46 -22.59 3.09 -1.50
C ARG A 46 -23.14 4.51 -1.43
N LEU A 47 -22.29 5.52 -1.61
CA LEU A 47 -22.68 6.92 -1.56
C LEU A 47 -23.58 7.33 -2.74
N SER A 48 -23.44 6.69 -3.90
CA SER A 48 -24.36 6.91 -5.03
C SER A 48 -25.75 6.29 -4.81
N SER A 49 -25.85 5.30 -3.92
CA SER A 49 -27.11 4.60 -3.60
C SER A 49 -27.83 5.13 -2.37
N GLU A 50 -27.17 5.94 -1.53
CA GLU A 50 -27.81 6.56 -0.37
C GLU A 50 -28.50 7.88 -0.79
N PRO A 51 -29.78 8.11 -0.41
CA PRO A 51 -30.41 9.40 -0.61
C PRO A 51 -29.61 10.46 0.15
N GLN A 52 -29.22 11.54 -0.52
CA GLN A 52 -28.58 12.68 0.13
C GLN A 52 -29.53 13.20 1.22
N ALA A 53 -29.16 13.00 2.48
CA ALA A 53 -29.81 13.64 3.61
C ALA A 53 -29.66 15.15 3.42
N ARG A 54 -30.79 15.82 3.20
CA ARG A 54 -30.89 17.28 3.03
C ARG A 54 -30.60 18.01 4.33
#